data_AF-A0AAD9TVH9-F1
#
_entry.id   AF-A0AAD9TVH9-F1
#
_cell.length_a   1.000
_cell.length_b   1.000
_cell.length_c   1.000
_cell.angle_alpha   90.00
_cell.angle_beta   90.00
_cell.angle_gamma   90.00
#
_symmetry.space_group_name_H-M   'P 1'
#
loop_
_entity.id
_entity.type
_entity.pdbx_description
1 polymer ?
#
loop_
_entity_poly.entity_id
_entity_poly.type
_entity_poly.pdbx_seq_one_letter_code
_entity_poly.pdbx_strand_id
1 'polypeptide(L)'
;MIQDSDDSSSSSETSDYSEPDLPSEAYQATSDNNLRPQIQVQILAEKYSKLVPAIAYFDTGAHSTMMNPRVLPPEAWKEKNNEFLTADDQIFITNLVFKKMIGIQFFPSYNPWTHFI
;
A
#
# COMPACT_ATOMS: atom_id res chain seq x y z
N MET A 1 -39.85 51.60 -17.57
CA MET A 1 -40.86 50.63 -17.15
C MET A 1 -40.11 49.33 -16.92
N ILE A 2 -39.93 48.96 -15.63
CA ILE A 2 -39.68 47.62 -15.06
C ILE A 2 -38.36 46.91 -15.50
N GLN A 3 -37.31 46.82 -14.65
CA GLN A 3 -37.04 45.77 -13.60
C GLN A 3 -36.61 44.42 -14.25
N ASP A 4 -35.62 43.62 -13.84
CA ASP A 4 -34.89 43.29 -12.59
C ASP A 4 -33.48 42.75 -13.00
N SER A 5 -32.34 42.90 -12.31
CA SER A 5 -31.92 42.41 -10.97
C SER A 5 -31.89 40.89 -10.81
N ASP A 6 -30.80 40.23 -11.22
CA ASP A 6 -30.46 38.86 -10.81
C ASP A 6 -29.06 38.82 -10.16
N ASP A 7 -29.01 39.20 -8.89
CA ASP A 7 -27.92 38.90 -7.97
C ASP A 7 -28.08 37.45 -7.51
N SER A 8 -27.31 36.53 -8.09
CA SER A 8 -27.32 35.11 -7.69
C SER A 8 -26.59 34.95 -6.36
N SER A 9 -27.30 35.21 -5.26
CA SER A 9 -26.91 34.83 -3.92
C SER A 9 -26.94 33.30 -3.81
N SER A 10 -25.76 32.67 -3.87
CA SER A 10 -25.58 31.25 -3.56
C SER A 10 -25.70 31.06 -2.05
N SER A 11 -26.86 30.61 -1.59
CA SER A 11 -27.10 30.23 -0.20
C SER A 11 -26.21 29.03 0.15
N SER A 12 -25.24 29.27 1.03
CA SER A 12 -24.42 28.21 1.64
C SER A 12 -25.31 27.42 2.60
N GLU A 13 -25.82 26.27 2.18
CA GLU A 13 -26.42 25.33 3.11
C GLU A 13 -25.29 24.75 3.97
N THR A 14 -25.18 25.26 5.21
CA THR A 14 -24.27 24.69 6.20
C THR A 14 -24.88 23.37 6.66
N SER A 15 -24.43 22.26 6.09
CA SER A 15 -24.76 20.95 6.64
C SER A 15 -24.10 20.84 8.02
N ASP A 16 -24.92 20.92 9.06
CA ASP A 16 -24.54 20.78 10.47
C ASP A 16 -24.21 19.31 10.76
N TYR A 17 -23.08 18.84 10.23
CA TYR A 17 -22.48 17.57 10.64
C TYR A 17 -21.63 17.86 11.87
N SER A 18 -22.24 17.72 13.05
CA SER A 18 -21.47 17.63 14.29
C SER A 18 -20.58 16.39 14.20
N GLU A 19 -19.26 16.59 14.05
CA GLU A 19 -18.27 15.53 14.26
C GLU A 19 -18.54 14.90 15.64
N PRO A 20 -18.53 13.57 15.78
CA PRO A 20 -18.61 12.97 17.10
C PRO A 20 -17.38 13.40 17.90
N ASP A 21 -17.60 14.05 19.05
CA ASP A 21 -16.58 14.36 20.05
C ASP A 21 -15.94 13.04 20.53
N LEU A 22 -14.90 12.59 19.81
CA LEU A 22 -14.06 11.51 20.25
C LEU A 22 -13.25 12.02 21.45
N PRO A 23 -13.21 11.28 22.58
CA PRO A 23 -12.43 11.70 23.72
C PRO A 23 -10.97 11.91 23.29
N SER A 24 -10.44 13.10 23.59
CA SER A 24 -9.07 13.54 23.29
C SER A 24 -7.98 12.60 23.82
N GLU A 25 -8.34 11.68 24.70
CA GLU A 25 -7.47 10.67 25.30
C GLU A 25 -7.23 9.44 24.40
N ALA A 26 -7.96 9.28 23.29
CA ALA A 26 -7.72 8.18 22.34
C ALA A 26 -6.43 8.36 21.50
N TYR A 27 -5.80 9.54 21.54
CA TYR A 27 -4.56 9.85 20.83
C TYR A 27 -3.33 9.90 21.74
N GLN A 28 -3.35 9.27 22.91
CA GLN A 28 -2.12 9.04 23.68
C GLN A 28 -1.48 7.74 23.19
N ALA A 29 -1.09 7.71 21.91
CA ALA A 29 -0.09 6.77 21.44
C ALA A 29 1.20 7.10 22.21
N THR A 30 1.57 6.22 23.15
CA THR A 30 2.82 6.29 23.91
C THR A 30 3.96 6.60 22.95
N SER A 31 4.59 7.76 23.17
CA SER A 31 5.38 8.53 22.20
C SER A 31 6.77 7.96 21.94
N ASP A 32 6.90 6.63 21.92
CA ASP A 32 8.17 5.97 21.64
C ASP A 32 7.93 4.57 21.07
N ASN A 33 7.33 4.50 19.88
CA ASN A 33 7.33 3.31 19.03
C ASN A 33 7.14 3.78 17.59
N ASN A 34 8.22 3.81 16.80
CA ASN A 34 8.12 3.85 15.34
C ASN A 34 7.41 2.56 14.88
N LEU A 35 6.07 2.54 14.95
CA LEU A 35 5.24 1.43 14.50
C LEU A 35 5.29 1.40 12.97
N ARG A 36 6.35 0.79 12.43
CA ARG A 36 6.41 0.47 11.01
C ARG A 36 5.40 -0.63 10.75
N PRO A 37 4.49 -0.47 9.77
CA PRO A 37 3.50 -1.49 9.45
C PRO A 37 4.19 -2.66 8.75
N GLN A 38 4.77 -3.57 9.54
CA GLN A 38 5.52 -4.72 9.05
C GLN A 38 4.94 -6.04 9.57
N ILE A 39 5.08 -7.10 8.80
CA ILE A 39 4.63 -8.45 9.16
C ILE A 39 5.57 -9.51 8.59
N GLN A 40 5.72 -10.63 9.31
CA GLN A 40 6.37 -11.81 8.74
C GLN A 40 5.42 -12.50 7.76
N VAL A 41 5.92 -12.79 6.56
CA VAL A 41 5.18 -13.49 5.51
C VAL A 41 5.98 -14.67 5.01
N GLN A 42 5.31 -15.54 4.27
CA GLN A 42 5.95 -16.59 3.49
C GLN A 42 5.70 -16.33 2.00
N ILE A 43 6.77 -16.33 1.21
CA ILE A 43 6.73 -16.11 -0.23
C ILE A 43 6.79 -17.46 -0.94
N LEU A 44 5.95 -17.61 -1.96
CA LEU A 44 5.89 -18.75 -2.87
C LEU A 44 6.28 -18.28 -4.27
N ALA A 45 7.40 -18.76 -4.80
CA ALA A 45 7.74 -18.50 -6.20
C ALA A 45 6.71 -19.13 -7.15
N GLU A 46 6.19 -20.29 -6.78
CA GLU A 46 5.13 -21.02 -7.46
C GLU A 46 4.23 -21.75 -6.44
N LYS A 47 3.02 -22.17 -6.84
CA LYS A 47 1.99 -22.78 -5.96
C LYS A 47 2.49 -23.93 -5.07
N TYR A 48 3.45 -24.71 -5.56
CA TYR A 48 3.99 -25.89 -4.86
C TYR A 48 5.48 -25.75 -4.52
N SER A 49 6.03 -24.54 -4.64
CA SER A 49 7.41 -24.24 -4.28
C SER A 49 7.61 -24.23 -2.77
N LYS A 50 8.88 -24.32 -2.34
CA LYS A 50 9.25 -24.13 -0.93
C LYS A 50 8.90 -22.70 -0.48
N LEU A 51 8.26 -22.60 0.67
CA LEU A 51 7.95 -21.33 1.33
C LEU A 51 9.25 -20.63 1.78
N VAL A 52 9.41 -19.36 1.41
CA VAL A 52 10.54 -18.53 1.82
C VAL A 52 10.07 -17.50 2.85
N PRO A 53 10.57 -17.52 4.10
CA PRO A 53 10.21 -16.51 5.09
C PRO A 53 10.78 -15.14 4.69
N ALA A 54 9.97 -14.11 4.80
CA ALA A 54 10.34 -12.72 4.53
C ALA A 54 9.63 -11.76 5.50
N ILE A 55 10.10 -10.51 5.56
CA ILE A 55 9.43 -9.41 6.25
C ILE A 55 8.83 -8.50 5.17
N ALA A 56 7.53 -8.29 5.22
CA ALA A 56 6.81 -7.36 4.35
C ALA A 56 6.53 -6.05 5.09
N TYR A 57 6.59 -4.94 4.37
CA TYR A 57 6.18 -3.62 4.84
C TYR A 57 4.93 -3.20 4.05
N PHE A 58 3.89 -2.76 4.73
CA PHE A 58 2.71 -2.20 4.09
C PHE A 58 2.94 -0.72 3.83
N ASP A 59 3.15 -0.39 2.57
CA ASP A 59 3.30 0.99 2.12
C ASP A 59 2.09 1.37 1.26
N THR A 60 1.21 2.20 1.81
CA THR A 60 0.02 2.70 1.09
C THR A 60 0.37 3.74 0.03
N GLY A 61 1.57 4.32 0.07
CA GLY A 61 2.08 5.25 -0.94
C GLY A 61 2.73 4.54 -2.13
N ALA A 62 3.06 3.25 -1.99
CA ALA A 62 3.69 2.48 -3.08
C ALA A 62 2.67 2.10 -4.17
N HIS A 63 2.99 2.42 -5.42
CA HIS A 63 2.18 2.02 -6.58
C HIS A 63 2.25 0.52 -6.88
N SER A 64 3.32 -0.17 -6.44
CA SER A 64 3.56 -1.57 -6.74
C SER A 64 4.30 -2.25 -5.59
N THR A 65 4.11 -3.56 -5.46
CA THR A 65 4.90 -4.35 -4.51
C THR A 65 6.33 -4.49 -5.01
N MET A 66 7.30 -4.25 -4.14
CA MET A 66 8.72 -4.42 -4.40
C MET A 66 9.30 -5.48 -3.49
N MET A 67 10.27 -6.24 -4.00
CA MET A 67 10.93 -7.31 -3.25
C MET A 67 12.42 -7.32 -3.57
N ASN A 68 13.23 -7.57 -2.55
CA ASN A 68 14.66 -7.80 -2.76
C ASN A 68 14.85 -9.06 -3.62
N PRO A 69 15.54 -9.00 -4.77
CA PRO A 69 15.75 -10.15 -5.65
C PRO A 69 16.38 -11.36 -4.99
N ARG A 70 17.12 -11.17 -3.88
CA ARG A 70 17.76 -12.24 -3.11
C ARG A 70 16.78 -13.14 -2.36
N VAL A 71 15.52 -12.74 -2.21
CA VAL A 71 14.48 -13.54 -1.53
C VAL A 71 14.10 -14.76 -2.37
N LEU A 72 14.07 -14.64 -3.70
CA LEU A 72 13.70 -15.72 -4.60
C LEU A 72 14.87 -16.13 -5.48
N PRO A 73 14.89 -17.37 -5.98
CA PRO A 73 15.96 -17.83 -6.85
C PRO A 73 15.93 -17.08 -8.21
N PRO A 74 17.08 -16.94 -8.91
CA PRO A 74 17.19 -16.15 -10.14
C PRO A 74 16.14 -16.48 -11.22
N GLU A 75 15.69 -17.72 -11.29
CA GLU A 75 14.76 -18.24 -12.29
C GLU A 75 13.33 -17.67 -12.13
N ALA A 76 13.00 -17.14 -10.94
CA ALA A 76 11.73 -16.47 -10.67
C ALA A 76 11.66 -15.06 -11.28
N TRP A 77 12.79 -14.52 -11.73
CA TRP A 77 12.92 -13.17 -12.26
C TRP A 77 13.08 -13.16 -13.77
N LYS A 78 12.74 -12.03 -14.38
CA LYS A 78 13.10 -11.69 -15.77
C LYS A 78 13.62 -10.25 -15.81
N GLU A 79 14.56 -10.00 -16.71
CA GLU A 79 15.09 -8.66 -16.93
C GLU A 79 14.03 -7.77 -17.57
N LYS A 80 13.75 -6.65 -16.91
CA LYS A 80 12.91 -5.57 -17.42
C LYS A 80 13.19 -4.31 -16.61
N ASN A 81 13.46 -3.22 -17.32
CA ASN A 81 13.58 -1.92 -16.67
C ASN A 81 12.18 -1.35 -16.39
N ASN A 82 11.94 -0.99 -15.14
CA ASN A 82 10.80 -0.18 -14.72
C ASN A 82 11.31 1.03 -13.94
N GLU A 83 10.68 2.18 -14.18
CA GLU A 83 10.99 3.44 -13.52
C GLU A 83 9.89 3.76 -12.50
N PHE A 84 10.30 4.28 -11.35
CA PHE A 84 9.42 4.67 -10.26
C PHE A 84 9.82 6.07 -9.78
N LEU A 85 8.83 6.94 -9.59
CA LEU A 85 9.04 8.20 -8.91
C LEU A 85 9.09 7.96 -7.40
N THR A 86 10.15 8.41 -6.75
CA THR A 86 10.35 8.30 -5.31
C THR A 86 9.81 9.52 -4.58
N ALA A 87 9.74 9.45 -3.24
CA ALA A 87 9.25 10.54 -2.41
C ALA A 87 10.12 11.81 -2.43
N ASP A 88 11.37 11.71 -2.90
CA ASP A 88 12.29 12.82 -3.11
C ASP A 88 12.35 13.30 -4.57
N ASP A 89 11.31 13.00 -5.35
CA ASP A 89 11.16 13.36 -6.76
C ASP A 89 12.27 12.83 -7.69
N GLN A 90 13.01 11.81 -7.25
CA GLN A 90 14.01 11.14 -8.07
C GLN A 90 13.41 9.95 -8.83
N ILE A 91 14.07 9.55 -9.91
CA ILE A 91 13.71 8.35 -10.66
C ILE A 91 14.52 7.18 -10.12
N PHE A 92 13.83 6.20 -9.55
CA PHE A 92 14.40 4.91 -9.18
C PHE A 92 14.13 3.87 -10.27
N ILE A 93 15.15 3.13 -10.68
CA ILE A 93 15.05 2.12 -11.73
C ILE A 93 15.27 0.73 -11.15
N THR A 94 14.31 -0.18 -11.37
CA THR A 94 14.51 -1.62 -11.15
C THR A 94 14.82 -2.30 -12.46
N ASN A 95 15.71 -3.30 -12.44
CA ASN A 95 16.07 -4.09 -13.62
C ASN A 95 15.43 -5.49 -13.66
N LEU A 96 14.67 -5.87 -12.62
CA LEU A 96 14.06 -7.19 -12.50
C LEU A 96 12.57 -7.07 -12.18
N VAL A 97 11.79 -7.96 -12.78
CA VAL A 97 10.39 -8.18 -12.46
C VAL A 97 10.10 -9.66 -12.30
N PHE A 98 9.01 -10.01 -11.63
CA PHE A 98 8.58 -11.40 -11.54
C PHE A 98 8.28 -11.98 -12.92
N LYS A 99 8.79 -13.18 -13.19
CA LYS A 99 8.57 -13.89 -14.45
C LYS A 99 7.15 -14.44 -14.55
N LYS A 100 6.61 -14.91 -13.42
CA LYS A 100 5.26 -15.42 -13.20
C LYS A 100 4.69 -14.76 -11.95
N MET A 101 3.39 -14.89 -11.71
CA MET A 101 2.81 -14.39 -10.49
C MET A 101 3.41 -15.10 -9.27
N ILE A 102 3.68 -14.35 -8.20
CA ILE A 102 4.23 -14.89 -6.95
C ILE A 102 3.19 -14.88 -5.84
N GLY A 103 3.24 -15.88 -4.98
CA GLY A 103 2.34 -15.98 -3.86
C GLY A 103 2.86 -15.35 -2.58
N ILE A 104 2.00 -14.64 -1.85
CA ILE A 104 2.29 -14.14 -0.50
C ILE A 104 1.30 -14.75 0.50
N GLN A 105 1.83 -15.38 1.54
CA GLN A 105 1.07 -15.95 2.64
C GLN A 105 1.35 -15.18 3.93
N PHE A 106 0.32 -14.52 4.47
CA PHE A 106 0.39 -13.76 5.72
C PHE A 106 0.19 -14.64 6.96
N PHE A 107 -0.63 -15.70 6.87
CA PHE A 107 -0.99 -16.54 8.00
C PHE A 107 -0.73 -18.03 7.70
N PRO A 108 0.09 -18.75 8.49
CA PRO A 108 0.46 -20.14 8.23
C PRO A 108 -0.71 -21.13 8.20
N SER A 109 -1.76 -20.85 8.97
CA SER A 109 -2.87 -21.76 9.25
C SER A 109 -4.14 -21.51 8.43
N TYR A 110 -4.13 -20.51 7.52
CA TYR A 110 -5.27 -20.16 6.68
C TYR A 110 -4.87 -20.21 5.20
N ASN A 111 -5.40 -21.20 4.47
CA ASN A 111 -5.04 -21.43 3.07
C ASN A 111 -6.24 -21.42 2.09
N PRO A 112 -6.92 -20.27 1.86
CA PRO A 112 -7.75 -20.16 0.66
C PRO A 112 -7.21 -19.18 -0.39
N TRP A 113 -6.34 -18.22 -0.04
CA TRP A 113 -5.94 -17.16 -0.97
C TRP A 113 -4.48 -16.76 -0.79
N THR A 114 -3.59 -17.48 -1.46
CA THR A 114 -2.29 -16.94 -1.84
C THR A 114 -2.57 -15.78 -2.80
N HIS A 115 -2.36 -14.54 -2.36
CA HIS A 115 -2.50 -13.40 -3.28
C HIS A 115 -1.32 -13.47 -4.24
N PHE A 116 -1.66 -13.64 -5.50
CA PHE A 116 -0.70 -13.68 -6.59
C PHE A 116 -0.55 -12.27 -7.13
N ILE A 117 0.65 -11.71 -7.02
CA ILE A 117 1.02 -10.40 -7.60
C ILE A 117 1.95 -10.56 -8.79
#